data_AF-A0A2D5Z2T2-F1
#
_entry.id   AF-A0A2D5Z2T2-F1
#
_cell.length_a   1.000
_cell.length_b   1.000
_cell.length_c   1.000
_cell.angle_alpha   90.00
_cell.angle_beta   90.00
_cell.angle_gamma   90.00
#
_symmetry.space_group_name_H-M   'P 1'
#
loop_
_entity.id
_entity.type
_entity.pdbx_description
1 polymer ?
#
loop_
_entity_poly.entity_id
_entity_poly.type
_entity_poly.pdbx_seq_one_letter_code
_entity_poly.pdbx_strand_id
1 'polypeptide(L)'
;MRIGIFVSIALVMVIAVVVLLAARSGADAPTSNSSPANLALMTFDGASPLYESTNAGADATPIYRELFELYQRHSAVLDSDPPYPAAITSQVIELLINAMNAGSVSNGFLDEQVPMRPLAGPEFGAAIESVTIVALDHAAELYDRGDGAAADVTVRAVFALGHRAFERNVRLYPRWTGLQAMLNACANLAEEGTTIEPWIKGLEKIEVAWDRKQRWLSLVRPHIGDLIRVARQDEDVTFRVRATLLLGYVKFAPGHRGNERAILDAIAELESDKQDLVRQAAEAAERFERHEIQMSR
;
A
#
# COMPACT_ATOMS: atom_id res chain seq x y z
N MET A 1 62.10 24.24 7.66
CA MET A 1 61.72 23.45 6.46
C MET A 1 61.04 22.11 6.81
N ARG A 2 61.47 21.38 7.85
CA ARG A 2 60.86 20.08 8.20
C ARG A 2 59.43 20.15 8.75
N ILE A 3 59.08 21.20 9.49
CA ILE A 3 57.74 21.36 10.11
C ILE A 3 56.63 21.53 9.04
N GLY A 4 56.90 22.28 7.96
CA GLY A 4 55.92 22.48 6.88
C GLY A 4 55.54 21.20 6.14
N ILE A 5 56.49 20.27 6.00
CA ILE A 5 56.26 18.96 5.36
C ILE A 5 55.31 18.11 6.23
N PHE A 6 55.50 18.09 7.55
CA PHE A 6 54.62 17.34 8.46
C PHE A 6 53.19 17.88 8.48
N VAL A 7 53.00 19.21 8.42
CA VAL A 7 51.67 19.82 8.37
C VAL A 7 50.95 19.48 7.05
N SER A 8 51.65 19.53 5.91
CA SER A 8 51.05 19.15 4.63
C SER A 8 50.68 17.67 4.55
N ILE A 9 51.52 16.77 5.08
CA ILE A 9 51.20 15.32 5.13
C ILE A 9 49.98 15.06 6.02
N ALA A 10 49.90 15.72 7.19
CA ALA A 10 48.76 15.59 8.09
C ALA A 10 47.46 16.10 7.44
N LEU A 11 47.51 17.24 6.75
CA LEU A 11 46.35 17.80 6.04
C LEU A 11 45.86 16.87 4.92
N VAL A 12 46.78 16.32 4.12
CA VAL A 12 46.43 15.35 3.07
C VAL A 12 45.85 14.07 3.66
N MET A 13 46.37 13.58 4.79
CA MET A 13 45.79 12.44 5.50
C MET A 13 44.39 12.73 6.03
N VAL A 14 44.14 13.92 6.59
CA VAL A 14 42.80 14.32 7.05
C VAL A 14 41.84 14.42 5.87
N ILE A 15 42.24 15.06 4.76
CA ILE A 15 41.42 15.15 3.55
C ILE A 15 41.15 13.74 2.99
N ALA A 16 42.18 12.88 2.91
CA ALA A 16 42.03 11.51 2.44
C ALA A 16 41.09 10.69 3.34
N VAL A 17 41.18 10.84 4.67
CA VAL A 17 40.27 10.19 5.63
C VAL A 17 38.86 10.74 5.50
N VAL A 18 38.67 12.06 5.37
CA VAL A 18 37.35 12.67 5.14
C VAL A 18 36.76 12.21 3.81
N VAL A 19 37.56 12.14 2.74
CA VAL A 19 37.12 11.63 1.43
C VAL A 19 36.83 10.13 1.49
N LEU A 20 37.61 9.32 2.19
CA LEU A 20 37.36 7.89 2.41
C LEU A 20 36.12 7.65 3.27
N LEU A 21 35.89 8.47 4.30
CA LEU A 21 34.71 8.42 5.14
C LEU A 21 33.47 8.91 4.38
N ALA A 22 33.58 10.00 3.62
CA ALA A 22 32.53 10.53 2.75
C ALA A 22 32.19 9.56 1.61
N ALA A 23 33.18 8.87 1.05
CA ALA A 23 33.00 7.82 0.05
C ALA A 23 32.41 6.54 0.66
N ARG A 24 32.75 6.20 1.92
CA ARG A 24 32.09 5.11 2.67
C ARG A 24 30.65 5.43 3.05
N SER A 25 30.32 6.70 3.29
CA SER A 25 28.94 7.16 3.41
C SER A 25 28.26 7.37 2.05
N GLY A 26 28.98 7.27 0.92
CA GLY A 26 28.58 7.91 -0.33
C GLY A 26 27.72 7.09 -1.29
N ALA A 27 27.66 5.76 -1.15
CA ALA A 27 26.89 4.92 -2.08
C ALA A 27 25.50 4.53 -1.54
N ASP A 28 25.31 4.61 -0.22
CA ASP A 28 24.11 4.13 0.46
C ASP A 28 23.61 5.07 1.59
N ALA A 29 24.00 6.36 1.60
CA ALA A 29 23.38 7.37 2.48
C ALA A 29 22.05 7.90 1.92
N PRO A 30 21.01 8.13 2.74
CA PRO A 30 19.69 8.54 2.27
C PRO A 30 19.75 9.70 1.28
N THR A 31 19.05 9.56 0.16
CA THR A 31 18.98 10.57 -0.90
C THR A 31 17.91 11.62 -0.57
N SER A 32 17.77 12.64 -1.41
CA SER A 32 16.68 13.62 -1.30
C SER A 32 15.30 13.01 -1.50
N ASN A 33 15.20 11.80 -2.08
CA ASN A 33 13.93 11.10 -2.24
C ASN A 33 13.28 10.81 -0.89
N SER A 34 14.06 10.45 0.14
CA SER A 34 13.57 10.20 1.50
C SER A 34 13.61 11.44 2.40
N SER A 35 13.43 12.63 1.81
CA SER A 35 13.29 13.88 2.59
C SER A 35 12.03 13.87 3.48
N PRO A 36 12.00 14.61 4.61
CA PRO A 36 10.82 14.63 5.50
C PRO A 36 9.50 14.95 4.80
N ALA A 37 9.50 15.90 3.85
CA ALA A 37 8.31 16.26 3.09
C ALA A 37 7.76 15.09 2.25
N ASN A 38 8.64 14.21 1.76
CA ASN A 38 8.25 13.02 1.00
C ASN A 38 7.84 11.85 1.91
N LEU A 39 8.25 11.86 3.17
CA LEU A 39 7.89 10.86 4.19
C LEU A 39 6.62 11.22 4.96
N ALA A 40 6.06 12.40 4.70
CA ALA A 40 4.84 12.87 5.36
C ALA A 40 3.66 11.91 5.15
N LEU A 41 2.78 11.88 6.14
CA LEU A 41 1.52 11.12 6.07
C LEU A 41 0.60 11.73 5.02
N MET A 42 -0.08 10.85 4.26
CA MET A 42 -1.09 11.25 3.27
C MET A 42 -2.46 10.79 3.76
N THR A 43 -3.35 11.75 4.03
CA THR A 43 -4.72 11.52 4.52
C THR A 43 -5.74 12.28 3.68
N PHE A 44 -7.02 11.95 3.84
CA PHE A 44 -8.12 12.72 3.25
C PHE A 44 -8.31 14.05 3.98
N ASP A 45 -8.43 15.15 3.22
CA ASP A 45 -8.71 16.47 3.76
C ASP A 45 -10.23 16.72 3.80
N GLY A 46 -10.92 16.22 4.84
CA GLY A 46 -12.24 16.71 5.28
C GLY A 46 -13.39 16.68 4.27
N ALA A 47 -13.34 15.83 3.24
CA ALA A 47 -14.40 15.71 2.26
C ALA A 47 -15.67 15.09 2.89
N SER A 48 -16.85 15.60 2.50
CA SER A 48 -18.13 15.05 2.94
C SER A 48 -18.27 13.60 2.49
N PRO A 49 -18.83 12.69 3.31
CA PRO A 49 -18.92 11.29 2.94
C PRO A 49 -19.77 11.08 1.68
N LEU A 50 -19.29 10.26 0.74
CA LEU A 50 -20.03 9.87 -0.47
C LEU A 50 -21.06 8.77 -0.22
N TYR A 51 -21.16 8.27 1.00
CA TYR A 51 -22.14 7.26 1.39
C TYR A 51 -22.48 7.44 2.87
N GLU A 52 -23.70 7.08 3.25
CA GLU A 52 -24.13 7.05 4.64
C GLU A 52 -24.52 5.63 5.03
N SER A 53 -24.04 5.19 6.20
CA SER A 53 -24.44 3.90 6.75
C SER A 53 -25.82 4.02 7.37
N THR A 54 -26.77 3.25 6.86
CA THR A 54 -28.14 3.18 7.39
C THR A 54 -28.24 2.36 8.69
N ASN A 55 -27.21 1.56 9.00
CA ASN A 55 -27.08 0.81 10.23
C ASN A 55 -25.68 0.99 10.85
N ALA A 56 -25.43 2.18 11.40
CA ALA A 56 -24.12 2.59 11.90
C ALA A 56 -23.55 1.67 13.01
N GLY A 57 -24.42 0.94 13.72
CA GLY A 57 -24.03 0.02 14.79
C GLY A 57 -23.65 -1.39 14.34
N ALA A 58 -23.91 -1.75 13.07
CA ALA A 58 -23.56 -3.07 12.55
C ALA A 58 -22.08 -3.17 12.16
N ASP A 59 -21.54 -4.38 12.26
CA ASP A 59 -20.19 -4.73 11.81
C ASP A 59 -20.24 -5.29 10.38
N ALA A 60 -19.59 -4.61 9.44
CA ALA A 60 -19.49 -5.01 8.04
C ALA A 60 -18.34 -6.02 7.79
N THR A 61 -17.47 -6.26 8.78
CA THR A 61 -16.37 -7.23 8.68
C THR A 61 -16.83 -8.63 8.22
N PRO A 62 -17.85 -9.27 8.83
CA PRO A 62 -18.33 -10.57 8.37
C PRO A 62 -18.91 -10.53 6.94
N ILE A 63 -19.52 -9.41 6.53
CA ILE A 63 -20.10 -9.24 5.19
C ILE A 63 -18.99 -9.15 4.14
N TYR A 64 -17.92 -8.39 4.41
CA TYR A 64 -16.74 -8.36 3.54
C TYR A 64 -16.04 -9.71 3.48
N ARG A 65 -15.97 -10.46 4.59
CA ARG A 65 -15.44 -11.82 4.57
C ARG A 65 -16.24 -12.71 3.63
N GLU A 66 -17.56 -12.68 3.73
CA GLU A 66 -18.45 -13.43 2.84
C GLU A 66 -18.26 -13.02 1.36
N LEU A 67 -18.10 -11.73 1.08
CA LEU A 67 -17.78 -11.23 -0.27
C LEU A 67 -16.48 -11.82 -0.81
N PHE A 68 -15.41 -11.87 0.00
CA PHE A 68 -14.13 -12.43 -0.43
C PHE A 68 -14.16 -13.96 -0.53
N GLU A 69 -14.93 -14.65 0.31
CA GLU A 69 -15.19 -16.09 0.18
C GLU A 69 -16.02 -16.40 -1.08
N LEU A 70 -16.97 -15.54 -1.45
CA LEU A 70 -17.67 -15.62 -2.73
C LEU A 70 -16.69 -15.47 -3.89
N TYR A 71 -15.80 -14.46 -3.83
CA TYR A 71 -14.75 -14.28 -4.82
C TYR A 71 -13.87 -15.52 -4.94
N GLN A 72 -13.34 -16.05 -3.84
CA GLN A 72 -12.46 -17.23 -3.86
C GLN A 72 -13.13 -18.46 -4.47
N ARG A 73 -14.43 -18.67 -4.23
CA ARG A 73 -15.20 -19.77 -4.84
C ARG A 73 -15.44 -19.60 -6.34
N HIS A 74 -15.42 -18.36 -6.83
CA HIS A 74 -15.80 -18.01 -8.20
C HIS A 74 -14.73 -17.22 -8.97
N SER A 75 -13.47 -17.22 -8.52
CA SER A 75 -12.41 -16.38 -9.08
C SER A 75 -12.20 -16.63 -10.57
N ALA A 76 -12.20 -17.89 -11.02
CA ALA A 76 -12.08 -18.25 -12.43
C ALA A 76 -13.14 -17.59 -13.35
N VAL A 77 -14.30 -17.23 -12.79
CA VAL A 77 -15.38 -16.56 -13.51
C VAL A 77 -15.30 -15.05 -13.33
N LEU A 78 -14.99 -14.57 -12.13
CA LEU A 78 -14.91 -13.15 -11.81
C LEU A 78 -13.66 -12.47 -12.39
N ASP A 79 -12.61 -13.24 -12.65
CA ASP A 79 -11.37 -12.78 -13.30
C ASP A 79 -11.42 -12.95 -14.84
N SER A 80 -12.54 -13.44 -15.39
CA SER A 80 -12.74 -13.55 -16.84
C SER A 80 -13.37 -12.29 -17.45
N ASP A 81 -13.32 -12.16 -18.77
CA ASP A 81 -13.97 -11.04 -19.47
C ASP A 81 -15.50 -11.11 -19.33
N PRO A 82 -16.20 -9.96 -19.24
CA PRO A 82 -17.66 -9.92 -19.22
C PRO A 82 -18.27 -10.58 -20.49
N PRO A 83 -19.52 -11.08 -20.41
CA PRO A 83 -20.48 -10.88 -19.33
C PRO A 83 -20.32 -11.88 -18.17
N TYR A 84 -20.43 -11.36 -16.95
CA TYR A 84 -20.43 -12.16 -15.73
C TYR A 84 -21.79 -12.85 -15.51
N PRO A 85 -21.84 -14.04 -14.86
CA PRO A 85 -23.11 -14.69 -14.55
C PRO A 85 -23.96 -13.83 -13.61
N ALA A 86 -25.17 -13.47 -14.06
CA ALA A 86 -26.08 -12.57 -13.34
C ALA A 86 -26.31 -12.96 -11.86
N ALA A 87 -26.43 -14.26 -11.56
CA ALA A 87 -26.63 -14.74 -10.20
C ALA A 87 -25.44 -14.45 -9.27
N ILE A 88 -24.21 -14.44 -9.79
CA ILE A 88 -23.00 -14.13 -9.02
C ILE A 88 -22.86 -12.61 -8.90
N THR A 89 -23.07 -11.88 -10.01
CA THR A 89 -23.07 -10.41 -10.01
C THR A 89 -24.04 -9.87 -8.96
N SER A 90 -25.29 -10.34 -8.94
CA SER A 90 -26.28 -9.91 -7.94
C SER A 90 -25.83 -10.14 -6.49
N GLN A 91 -25.19 -11.28 -6.19
CA GLN A 91 -24.65 -11.55 -4.86
C GLN A 91 -23.50 -10.60 -4.49
N VAL A 92 -22.60 -10.31 -5.44
CA VAL A 92 -21.52 -9.33 -5.23
C VAL A 92 -22.11 -7.96 -4.90
N ILE A 93 -23.07 -7.48 -5.70
CA ILE A 93 -23.71 -6.18 -5.48
C ILE A 93 -24.43 -6.14 -4.12
N GLU A 94 -25.21 -7.18 -3.80
CA GLU A 94 -25.95 -7.26 -2.54
C GLU A 94 -25.01 -7.21 -1.33
N LEU A 95 -23.91 -7.97 -1.34
CA LEU A 95 -22.93 -7.97 -0.26
C LEU A 95 -22.23 -6.61 -0.14
N LEU A 96 -21.89 -5.95 -1.26
CA LEU A 96 -21.31 -4.60 -1.24
C LEU A 96 -22.28 -3.57 -0.62
N ILE A 97 -23.54 -3.58 -1.02
CA ILE A 97 -24.56 -2.66 -0.51
C ILE A 97 -24.84 -2.93 0.98
N ASN A 98 -24.98 -4.21 1.36
CA ASN A 98 -25.18 -4.60 2.75
C ASN A 98 -23.99 -4.18 3.62
N ALA A 99 -22.77 -4.36 3.11
CA ALA A 99 -21.56 -3.91 3.80
C ALA A 99 -21.55 -2.38 3.93
N MET A 100 -21.80 -1.62 2.86
CA MET A 100 -21.90 -0.15 2.89
C MET A 100 -22.90 0.33 3.95
N ASN A 101 -24.05 -0.33 4.04
CA ASN A 101 -25.10 -0.02 5.00
C ASN A 101 -24.71 -0.32 6.46
N ALA A 102 -23.87 -1.33 6.72
CA ALA A 102 -23.31 -1.58 8.05
C ALA A 102 -22.21 -0.56 8.40
N GLY A 103 -22.14 -0.07 9.64
CA GLY A 103 -21.38 1.14 9.96
C GLY A 103 -19.92 0.99 10.33
N SER A 104 -19.52 -0.14 10.89
CA SER A 104 -18.17 -0.36 11.42
C SER A 104 -17.45 -1.49 10.69
N VAL A 105 -16.12 -1.45 10.71
CA VAL A 105 -15.25 -2.55 10.26
C VAL A 105 -14.10 -2.64 11.26
N SER A 106 -13.67 -3.86 11.58
CA SER A 106 -12.50 -4.08 12.45
C SER A 106 -11.23 -3.53 11.79
N ASN A 107 -10.37 -2.89 12.57
CA ASN A 107 -9.04 -2.52 12.10
C ASN A 107 -8.25 -3.77 11.71
N GLY A 108 -7.59 -3.73 10.56
CA GLY A 108 -6.79 -4.82 9.99
C GLY A 108 -7.60 -5.96 9.35
N PHE A 109 -8.88 -5.77 9.02
CA PHE A 109 -9.73 -6.87 8.52
C PHE A 109 -9.24 -7.55 7.23
N LEU A 110 -8.43 -6.85 6.43
CA LEU A 110 -7.74 -7.40 5.25
C LEU A 110 -6.25 -7.66 5.51
N ASP A 111 -5.67 -7.05 6.55
CA ASP A 111 -4.23 -7.15 6.82
C ASP A 111 -3.81 -8.59 7.10
N GLU A 112 -4.64 -9.36 7.82
CA GLU A 112 -4.40 -10.78 8.12
C GLU A 112 -4.37 -11.65 6.86
N GLN A 113 -5.06 -11.22 5.79
CA GLN A 113 -5.10 -11.95 4.54
C GLN A 113 -3.82 -11.73 3.71
N VAL A 114 -3.03 -10.68 3.99
CA VAL A 114 -1.82 -10.37 3.21
C VAL A 114 -0.60 -11.01 3.87
N PRO A 115 0.03 -12.03 3.26
CA PRO A 115 1.17 -12.70 3.86
C PRO A 115 2.32 -11.75 4.17
N MET A 116 3.03 -12.00 5.28
CA MET A 116 4.22 -11.28 5.72
C MET A 116 5.48 -11.69 4.91
N ARG A 117 5.38 -11.66 3.58
CA ARG A 117 6.47 -11.99 2.65
C ARG A 117 6.70 -10.85 1.65
N PRO A 118 7.89 -10.74 1.04
CA PRO A 118 8.11 -9.73 0.02
C PRO A 118 7.25 -10.05 -1.20
N LEU A 119 6.81 -9.02 -1.92
CA LEU A 119 6.11 -9.17 -3.21
C LEU A 119 4.87 -10.10 -3.18
N ALA A 120 4.13 -10.19 -2.07
CA ALA A 120 2.89 -10.97 -1.96
C ALA A 120 1.71 -10.44 -2.84
N GLY A 121 2.01 -9.68 -3.90
CA GLY A 121 1.14 -8.69 -4.55
C GLY A 121 -0.15 -9.23 -5.16
N PRO A 122 -0.15 -10.08 -6.20
CA PRO A 122 -1.35 -10.19 -7.04
C PRO A 122 -2.49 -10.99 -6.40
N GLU A 123 -2.21 -12.07 -5.67
CA GLU A 123 -3.24 -13.05 -5.25
C GLU A 123 -4.26 -12.52 -4.22
N PHE A 124 -3.93 -11.47 -3.45
CA PHE A 124 -4.71 -11.09 -2.25
C PHE A 124 -5.63 -9.88 -2.41
N GLY A 125 -5.35 -9.01 -3.36
CA GLY A 125 -6.19 -7.84 -3.70
C GLY A 125 -6.82 -7.94 -5.08
N ALA A 126 -6.51 -8.99 -5.85
CA ALA A 126 -7.34 -9.41 -6.98
C ALA A 126 -8.81 -9.52 -6.57
N ALA A 127 -9.11 -9.97 -5.34
CA ALA A 127 -10.47 -9.99 -4.81
C ALA A 127 -11.13 -8.59 -4.80
N ILE A 128 -10.43 -7.55 -4.34
CA ILE A 128 -10.96 -6.17 -4.31
C ILE A 128 -11.09 -5.62 -5.73
N GLU A 129 -10.09 -5.87 -6.57
CA GLU A 129 -10.06 -5.43 -7.96
C GLU A 129 -11.20 -6.06 -8.77
N SER A 130 -11.31 -7.39 -8.78
CA SER A 130 -12.32 -8.12 -9.55
C SER A 130 -13.74 -7.82 -9.08
N VAL A 131 -14.03 -7.77 -7.77
CA VAL A 131 -15.38 -7.41 -7.30
C VAL A 131 -15.72 -5.95 -7.61
N THR A 132 -14.73 -5.07 -7.66
CA THR A 132 -14.90 -3.67 -8.08
C THR A 132 -15.25 -3.59 -9.56
N ILE A 133 -14.50 -4.28 -10.43
CA ILE A 133 -14.76 -4.31 -11.88
C ILE A 133 -16.16 -4.84 -12.15
N VAL A 134 -16.51 -6.00 -11.58
CA VAL A 134 -17.83 -6.63 -11.75
C VAL A 134 -18.95 -5.67 -11.32
N ALA A 135 -18.76 -4.94 -10.22
CA ALA A 135 -19.76 -4.01 -9.72
C ALA A 135 -19.91 -2.75 -10.60
N LEU A 136 -18.80 -2.20 -11.09
CA LEU A 136 -18.82 -1.01 -11.94
C LEU A 136 -19.35 -1.31 -13.35
N ASP A 137 -19.01 -2.47 -13.92
CA ASP A 137 -19.59 -2.92 -15.19
C ASP A 137 -21.11 -3.09 -15.06
N HIS A 138 -21.59 -3.65 -13.95
CA HIS A 138 -23.02 -3.74 -13.67
C HIS A 138 -23.67 -2.36 -13.50
N ALA A 139 -23.01 -1.41 -12.83
CA ALA A 139 -23.52 -0.05 -12.69
C ALA A 139 -23.64 0.66 -14.04
N ALA A 140 -22.67 0.47 -14.95
CA ALA A 140 -22.74 0.97 -16.31
C ALA A 140 -23.95 0.40 -17.07
N GLU A 141 -24.22 -0.90 -16.96
CA GLU A 141 -25.44 -1.51 -17.55
C GLU A 141 -26.74 -0.91 -16.98
N LEU A 142 -26.77 -0.55 -15.69
CA LEU A 142 -27.92 0.07 -15.05
C LEU A 142 -28.14 1.50 -15.57
N TYR A 143 -27.07 2.30 -15.75
CA TYR A 143 -27.16 3.61 -16.39
C TYR A 143 -27.70 3.50 -17.82
N ASP A 144 -27.20 2.56 -18.62
CA ASP A 144 -27.66 2.33 -20.00
C ASP A 144 -29.15 1.95 -20.08
N ARG A 145 -29.67 1.30 -19.03
CA ARG A 145 -31.10 0.93 -18.91
C ARG A 145 -31.97 2.04 -18.31
N GLY A 146 -31.38 3.16 -17.91
CA GLY A 146 -32.07 4.28 -17.27
C GLY A 146 -32.36 4.09 -15.78
N ASP A 147 -31.72 3.11 -15.12
CA ASP A 147 -31.80 2.88 -13.67
C ASP A 147 -30.62 3.52 -12.95
N GLY A 148 -30.47 4.84 -13.11
CA GLY A 148 -29.35 5.59 -12.54
C GLY A 148 -29.31 5.56 -11.01
N ALA A 149 -30.46 5.43 -10.35
CA ALA A 149 -30.51 5.35 -8.89
C ALA A 149 -29.87 4.04 -8.37
N ALA A 150 -30.15 2.89 -8.99
CA ALA A 150 -29.51 1.63 -8.63
C ALA A 150 -28.02 1.62 -9.01
N ALA A 151 -27.66 2.25 -10.12
CA ALA A 151 -26.26 2.43 -10.54
C ALA A 151 -25.48 3.24 -9.49
N ASP A 152 -25.99 4.40 -9.08
CA ASP A 152 -25.37 5.26 -8.06
C ASP A 152 -25.14 4.52 -6.74
N VAL A 153 -26.13 3.75 -6.28
CA VAL A 153 -26.00 2.95 -5.04
C VAL A 153 -24.89 1.91 -5.18
N THR A 154 -24.79 1.26 -6.34
CA THR A 154 -23.73 0.28 -6.63
C THR A 154 -22.35 0.94 -6.61
N VAL A 155 -22.20 2.08 -7.27
CA VAL A 155 -20.93 2.83 -7.33
C VAL A 155 -20.52 3.33 -5.93
N ARG A 156 -21.47 3.83 -5.12
CA ARG A 156 -21.21 4.24 -3.73
C ARG A 156 -20.79 3.06 -2.85
N ALA A 157 -21.33 1.87 -3.10
CA ALA A 157 -20.93 0.66 -2.37
C ALA A 157 -19.49 0.25 -2.68
N VAL A 158 -19.06 0.39 -3.95
CA VAL A 158 -17.65 0.24 -4.35
C VAL A 158 -16.77 1.28 -3.65
N PHE A 159 -17.19 2.55 -3.65
CA PHE A 159 -16.46 3.60 -2.94
C PHE A 159 -16.31 3.27 -1.44
N ALA A 160 -17.37 2.79 -0.78
CA ALA A 160 -17.35 2.41 0.62
C ALA A 160 -16.38 1.24 0.91
N LEU A 161 -16.33 0.22 0.04
CA LEU A 161 -15.32 -0.83 0.10
C LEU A 161 -13.92 -0.22 0.02
N GLY A 162 -13.66 0.62 -0.99
CA GLY A 162 -12.35 1.23 -1.20
C GLY A 162 -11.89 2.10 -0.02
N HIS A 163 -12.79 2.94 0.50
CA HIS A 163 -12.54 3.80 1.65
C HIS A 163 -12.20 3.00 2.91
N ARG A 164 -12.95 1.92 3.19
CA ARG A 164 -12.67 1.05 4.35
C ARG A 164 -11.40 0.23 4.16
N ALA A 165 -11.15 -0.26 2.94
CA ALA A 165 -9.90 -0.95 2.62
C ALA A 165 -8.69 -0.03 2.85
N PHE A 166 -8.81 1.27 2.52
CA PHE A 166 -7.77 2.27 2.74
C PHE A 166 -7.60 2.69 4.21
N GLU A 167 -8.69 3.00 4.92
CA GLU A 167 -8.62 3.57 6.28
C GLU A 167 -8.46 2.52 7.38
N ARG A 168 -9.01 1.31 7.17
CA ARG A 168 -9.05 0.27 8.20
C ARG A 168 -7.97 -0.77 8.06
N ASN A 169 -7.01 -0.59 7.17
CA ASN A 169 -5.89 -1.51 6.98
C ASN A 169 -4.58 -0.74 6.97
N VAL A 170 -3.49 -1.44 7.23
CA VAL A 170 -2.13 -0.89 7.23
C VAL A 170 -1.29 -1.52 6.12
N ARG A 171 -1.64 -2.70 5.60
CA ARG A 171 -0.88 -3.33 4.53
C ARG A 171 -1.06 -2.57 3.22
N LEU A 172 0.03 -2.42 2.46
CA LEU A 172 0.06 -1.58 1.26
C LEU A 172 -0.96 -2.01 0.22
N TYR A 173 -1.12 -3.31 0.00
CA TYR A 173 -1.94 -3.79 -1.10
C TYR A 173 -3.45 -3.58 -0.90
N PRO A 174 -4.04 -3.91 0.26
CA PRO A 174 -5.42 -3.53 0.57
C PRO A 174 -5.66 -2.02 0.44
N ARG A 175 -4.75 -1.20 0.99
CA ARG A 175 -4.93 0.26 0.92
C ARG A 175 -4.79 0.79 -0.51
N TRP A 176 -3.81 0.31 -1.27
CA TRP A 176 -3.60 0.72 -2.66
C TRP A 176 -4.78 0.34 -3.55
N THR A 177 -5.26 -0.91 -3.44
CA THR A 177 -6.42 -1.37 -4.22
C THR A 177 -7.69 -0.65 -3.78
N GLY A 178 -7.82 -0.34 -2.49
CA GLY A 178 -8.91 0.50 -1.99
C GLY A 178 -8.88 1.92 -2.55
N LEU A 179 -7.69 2.53 -2.67
CA LEU A 179 -7.49 3.83 -3.31
C LEU A 179 -7.95 3.80 -4.79
N GLN A 180 -7.56 2.77 -5.53
CA GLN A 180 -7.98 2.58 -6.92
C GLN A 180 -9.49 2.35 -7.04
N ALA A 181 -10.09 1.56 -6.15
CA ALA A 181 -11.54 1.37 -6.12
C ALA A 181 -12.31 2.67 -5.87
N MET A 182 -11.81 3.55 -5.00
CA MET A 182 -12.38 4.89 -4.79
C MET A 182 -12.26 5.77 -6.03
N LEU A 183 -11.10 5.81 -6.69
CA LEU A 183 -10.90 6.58 -7.93
C LEU A 183 -11.85 6.10 -9.05
N ASN A 184 -11.94 4.79 -9.25
CA ASN A 184 -12.83 4.19 -10.23
C ASN A 184 -14.30 4.47 -9.91
N ALA A 185 -14.70 4.42 -8.64
CA ALA A 185 -16.04 4.78 -8.24
C ALA A 185 -16.34 6.26 -8.51
N CYS A 186 -15.44 7.18 -8.17
CA CYS A 186 -15.61 8.60 -8.48
C CYS A 186 -15.75 8.86 -9.99
N ALA A 187 -15.04 8.13 -10.84
CA ALA A 187 -15.16 8.25 -12.30
C ALA A 187 -16.51 7.76 -12.85
N ASN A 188 -17.22 6.91 -12.11
CA ASN A 188 -18.50 6.32 -12.53
C ASN A 188 -19.73 6.95 -11.85
N LEU A 189 -19.57 7.86 -10.88
CA LEU A 189 -20.70 8.56 -10.28
C LEU A 189 -21.24 9.63 -11.25
N ALA A 190 -22.55 9.62 -11.48
CA ALA A 190 -23.23 10.71 -12.17
C ALA A 190 -23.15 12.01 -11.33
N GLU A 191 -22.86 13.14 -11.97
CA GLU A 191 -22.63 14.46 -11.31
C GLU A 191 -23.89 15.08 -10.65
N GLU A 192 -25.05 14.42 -10.64
CA GLU A 192 -26.27 15.03 -10.12
C GLU A 192 -26.24 15.19 -8.59
N GLY A 193 -25.99 16.43 -8.13
CA GLY A 193 -26.17 16.86 -6.74
C GLY A 193 -25.11 16.42 -5.74
N THR A 194 -24.10 15.64 -6.16
CA THR A 194 -22.98 15.21 -5.29
C THR A 194 -21.67 15.88 -5.73
N THR A 195 -21.09 16.72 -4.87
CA THR A 195 -19.78 17.34 -5.13
C THR A 195 -18.66 16.32 -4.93
N ILE A 196 -18.22 15.66 -6.01
CA ILE A 196 -17.18 14.61 -6.00
C ILE A 196 -15.76 15.17 -6.18
N GLU A 197 -15.60 16.41 -6.63
CA GLU A 197 -14.31 17.02 -6.98
C GLU A 197 -13.32 17.09 -5.80
N PRO A 198 -13.74 17.38 -4.54
CA PRO A 198 -12.86 17.32 -3.39
C PRO A 198 -12.28 15.92 -3.17
N TRP A 199 -13.08 14.87 -3.40
CA TRP A 199 -12.63 13.49 -3.31
C TRP A 199 -11.62 13.16 -4.40
N ILE A 200 -11.92 13.47 -5.66
CA ILE A 200 -11.00 13.22 -6.79
C ILE A 200 -9.65 13.88 -6.52
N LYS A 201 -9.63 15.18 -6.18
CA LYS A 201 -8.37 15.90 -5.89
C LYS A 201 -7.61 15.32 -4.71
N GLY A 202 -8.31 14.91 -3.66
CA GLY A 202 -7.71 14.26 -2.49
C GLY A 202 -7.08 12.90 -2.85
N LEU A 203 -7.82 12.07 -3.57
CA LEU A 203 -7.40 10.74 -4.00
C LEU A 203 -6.19 10.82 -4.95
N GLU A 204 -6.21 11.70 -5.96
CA GLU A 204 -5.10 11.90 -6.89
C GLU A 204 -3.82 12.37 -6.17
N LYS A 205 -3.96 13.26 -5.17
CA LYS A 205 -2.81 13.73 -4.36
C LYS A 205 -2.19 12.57 -3.58
N ILE A 206 -3.01 11.72 -2.97
CA ILE A 206 -2.54 10.51 -2.26
C ILE A 206 -1.88 9.55 -3.25
N GLU A 207 -2.54 9.28 -4.39
CA GLU A 207 -2.04 8.37 -5.42
C GLU A 207 -0.66 8.80 -5.94
N VAL A 208 -0.49 10.06 -6.32
CA VAL A 208 0.79 10.60 -6.81
C VAL A 208 1.89 10.50 -5.75
N ALA A 209 1.55 10.76 -4.47
CA ALA A 209 2.51 10.65 -3.38
C ALA A 209 2.91 9.18 -3.13
N TRP A 210 1.93 8.28 -3.13
CA TRP A 210 2.12 6.86 -2.87
C TRP A 210 2.82 6.14 -4.03
N ASP A 211 2.45 6.41 -5.29
CA ASP A 211 3.14 5.92 -6.48
C ASP A 211 4.62 6.30 -6.44
N ARG A 212 4.92 7.55 -6.07
CA ARG A 212 6.30 8.02 -5.89
C ARG A 212 7.05 7.21 -4.84
N LYS A 213 6.47 7.01 -3.65
CA LYS A 213 7.06 6.16 -2.59
C LYS A 213 7.26 4.72 -3.06
N GLN A 214 6.26 4.14 -3.72
CA GLN A 214 6.31 2.78 -4.25
C GLN A 214 7.40 2.62 -5.30
N ARG A 215 7.55 3.56 -6.25
CA ARG A 215 8.60 3.52 -7.27
C ARG A 215 9.98 3.43 -6.65
N TRP A 216 10.24 4.17 -5.57
CA TRP A 216 11.54 4.10 -4.87
C TRP A 216 11.78 2.74 -4.20
N LEU A 217 10.73 2.14 -3.64
CA LEU A 217 10.78 0.85 -2.98
C LEU A 217 10.81 -0.34 -3.95
N SER A 218 10.30 -0.17 -5.17
CA SER A 218 10.18 -1.21 -6.21
C SER A 218 11.30 -1.20 -7.24
N LEU A 219 12.27 -0.28 -7.14
CA LEU A 219 13.46 -0.30 -7.99
C LEU A 219 14.16 -1.66 -7.90
N VAL A 220 14.67 -2.15 -9.05
CA VAL A 220 15.44 -3.41 -9.14
C VAL A 220 16.60 -3.45 -8.12
N ARG A 221 17.12 -2.27 -7.75
CA ARG A 221 18.07 -2.05 -6.65
C ARG A 221 17.67 -0.79 -5.89
N PRO A 222 16.85 -0.88 -4.83
CA PRO A 222 16.53 0.29 -4.04
C PRO A 222 17.78 0.74 -3.28
N HIS A 223 17.90 2.05 -3.10
CA HIS A 223 19.01 2.63 -2.36
C HIS A 223 18.84 2.31 -0.86
N ILE A 224 19.83 1.64 -0.24
CA ILE A 224 19.63 1.05 1.10
C ILE A 224 19.37 2.11 2.18
N GLY A 225 20.06 3.25 2.10
CA GLY A 225 19.80 4.37 3.01
C GLY A 225 18.37 4.91 2.93
N ASP A 226 17.76 4.93 1.74
CA ASP A 226 16.37 5.38 1.58
C ASP A 226 15.42 4.34 2.16
N LEU A 227 15.67 3.06 1.89
CA LEU A 227 14.86 1.96 2.40
C LEU A 227 14.87 1.90 3.93
N ILE A 228 16.04 2.01 4.55
CA ILE A 228 16.19 2.08 6.02
C ILE A 228 15.48 3.32 6.57
N ARG A 229 15.60 4.47 5.89
CA ARG A 229 14.96 5.70 6.33
C ARG A 229 13.43 5.60 6.27
N VAL A 230 12.88 5.07 5.19
CA VAL A 230 11.44 4.82 5.06
C VAL A 230 10.97 3.87 6.17
N ALA A 231 11.66 2.75 6.40
CA ALA A 231 11.29 1.77 7.43
C ALA A 231 11.22 2.40 8.84
N ARG A 232 12.16 3.30 9.16
CA ARG A 232 12.26 3.95 10.48
C ARG A 232 11.38 5.20 10.63
N GLN A 233 11.21 5.99 9.57
CA GLN A 233 10.78 7.39 9.68
C GLN A 233 9.55 7.77 8.84
N ASP A 234 9.06 6.92 7.93
CA ASP A 234 7.87 7.27 7.16
C ASP A 234 6.67 7.45 8.10
N GLU A 235 5.98 8.58 8.02
CA GLU A 235 4.84 8.83 8.90
C GLU A 235 3.67 7.90 8.58
N ASP A 236 3.64 7.34 7.38
CA ASP A 236 2.70 6.31 6.99
C ASP A 236 3.25 4.91 7.31
N VAL A 237 2.64 4.27 8.31
CA VAL A 237 3.00 2.93 8.79
C VAL A 237 2.96 1.88 7.66
N THR A 238 2.13 2.07 6.63
CA THR A 238 2.07 1.19 5.47
C THR A 238 3.41 1.09 4.75
N PHE A 239 4.07 2.23 4.54
CA PHE A 239 5.36 2.26 3.87
C PHE A 239 6.48 1.79 4.79
N ARG A 240 6.36 1.99 6.10
CA ARG A 240 7.27 1.39 7.09
C ARG A 240 7.23 -0.13 7.02
N VAL A 241 6.05 -0.73 7.11
CA VAL A 241 5.84 -2.19 7.00
C VAL A 241 6.40 -2.72 5.68
N ARG A 242 6.09 -2.07 4.55
CA ARG A 242 6.57 -2.48 3.23
C ARG A 242 8.10 -2.41 3.15
N ALA A 243 8.70 -1.31 3.61
CA ALA A 243 10.14 -1.12 3.59
C ALA A 243 10.87 -2.14 4.47
N THR A 244 10.32 -2.47 5.65
CA THR A 244 10.86 -3.50 6.55
C THR A 244 10.89 -4.88 5.88
N LEU A 245 9.82 -5.30 5.22
CA LEU A 245 9.81 -6.56 4.47
C LEU A 245 10.83 -6.55 3.31
N LEU A 246 10.95 -5.41 2.62
CA LEU A 246 11.93 -5.27 1.55
C LEU A 246 13.38 -5.31 2.07
N LEU A 247 13.67 -4.83 3.28
CA LEU A 247 14.98 -4.99 3.92
C LEU A 247 15.34 -6.47 4.04
N GLY A 248 14.40 -7.32 4.48
CA GLY A 248 14.57 -8.77 4.52
C GLY A 248 14.89 -9.37 3.14
N TYR A 249 14.28 -8.84 2.07
CA TYR A 249 14.53 -9.29 0.70
C TYR A 249 15.93 -8.89 0.20
N VAL A 250 16.29 -7.60 0.35
CA VAL A 250 17.52 -7.06 -0.24
C VAL A 250 18.79 -7.50 0.49
N LYS A 251 18.70 -8.01 1.73
CA LYS A 251 19.87 -8.59 2.44
C LYS A 251 20.54 -9.73 1.66
N PHE A 252 19.78 -10.43 0.81
CA PHE A 252 20.32 -11.49 -0.06
C PHE A 252 20.59 -11.06 -1.50
N ALA A 253 20.18 -9.85 -1.90
CA ALA A 253 20.24 -9.41 -3.29
C ALA A 253 21.68 -9.08 -3.75
N PRO A 254 22.08 -9.50 -4.97
CA PRO A 254 23.39 -9.15 -5.52
C PRO A 254 23.52 -7.63 -5.70
N GLY A 255 24.53 -7.02 -5.06
CA GLY A 255 24.79 -5.58 -5.10
C GLY A 255 24.71 -4.88 -3.74
N HIS A 256 24.05 -5.50 -2.75
CA HIS A 256 23.86 -4.91 -1.42
C HIS A 256 24.62 -5.62 -0.29
N ARG A 257 25.47 -6.60 -0.62
CA ARG A 257 26.27 -7.35 0.38
C ARG A 257 27.15 -6.46 1.25
N GLY A 258 27.61 -5.33 0.73
CA GLY A 258 28.36 -4.33 1.52
C GLY A 258 27.55 -3.70 2.64
N ASN A 259 26.22 -3.75 2.57
CA ASN A 259 25.29 -3.11 3.49
C ASN A 259 24.52 -4.11 4.37
N GLU A 260 24.83 -5.41 4.27
CA GLU A 260 24.12 -6.47 5.00
C GLU A 260 24.06 -6.17 6.50
N ARG A 261 25.16 -5.72 7.09
CA ARG A 261 25.19 -5.30 8.50
C ARG A 261 24.21 -4.18 8.80
N ALA A 262 24.17 -3.12 7.99
CA ALA A 262 23.26 -2.00 8.21
C ALA A 262 21.79 -2.40 8.07
N ILE A 263 21.51 -3.34 7.17
CA ILE A 263 20.17 -3.93 6.98
C ILE A 263 19.77 -4.75 8.22
N LEU A 264 20.65 -5.65 8.69
CA LEU A 264 20.39 -6.48 9.87
C LEU A 264 20.25 -5.63 11.14
N ASP A 265 21.12 -4.64 11.33
CA ASP A 265 21.03 -3.70 12.46
C ASP A 265 19.69 -2.93 12.43
N ALA A 266 19.21 -2.53 11.24
CA ALA A 266 17.91 -1.88 11.10
C ALA A 266 16.73 -2.82 11.38
N ILE A 267 16.78 -4.07 10.92
CA ILE A 267 15.74 -5.07 11.21
C ILE A 267 15.67 -5.33 12.72
N ALA A 268 16.80 -5.56 13.39
CA ALA A 268 16.86 -5.81 14.82
C ALA A 268 16.31 -4.63 15.66
N GLU A 269 16.54 -3.39 15.23
CA GLU A 269 15.93 -2.22 15.88
C GLU A 269 14.40 -2.22 15.74
N LEU A 270 13.90 -2.53 14.54
CA LEU A 270 12.46 -2.53 14.21
C LEU A 270 11.67 -3.66 14.90
N GLU A 271 12.32 -4.70 15.41
CA GLU A 271 11.69 -5.72 16.28
C GLU A 271 11.21 -5.13 17.61
N SER A 272 11.76 -3.98 18.01
CA SER A 272 11.31 -3.23 19.19
C SER A 272 10.34 -2.08 18.87
N ASP A 273 9.83 -2.03 17.63
CA ASP A 273 8.97 -0.94 17.20
C ASP A 273 7.65 -0.87 17.97
N LYS A 274 7.17 0.37 18.17
CA LYS A 274 5.91 0.64 18.86
C LYS A 274 4.69 0.23 18.02
N GLN A 275 4.84 0.14 16.70
CA GLN A 275 3.79 -0.31 15.79
C GLN A 275 3.89 -1.83 15.61
N ASP A 276 2.87 -2.55 16.07
CA ASP A 276 2.88 -4.03 16.09
C ASP A 276 3.11 -4.64 14.71
N LEU A 277 2.52 -4.09 13.64
CA LEU A 277 2.73 -4.59 12.27
C LEU A 277 4.14 -4.32 11.74
N VAL A 278 4.82 -3.26 12.20
CA VAL A 278 6.22 -3.01 11.86
C VAL A 278 7.12 -4.03 12.55
N ARG A 279 6.85 -4.31 13.83
CA ARG A 279 7.54 -5.38 14.58
C ARG A 279 7.35 -6.74 13.92
N GLN A 280 6.12 -7.14 13.60
CA GLN A 280 5.84 -8.40 12.92
C GLN A 280 6.53 -8.49 11.55
N ALA A 281 6.58 -7.37 10.81
CA ALA A 281 7.31 -7.31 9.54
C ALA A 281 8.82 -7.47 9.74
N ALA A 282 9.39 -6.96 10.84
CA ALA A 282 10.81 -7.12 11.17
C ALA A 282 11.13 -8.57 11.51
N GLU A 283 10.34 -9.21 12.38
CA GLU A 283 10.47 -10.63 12.71
C GLU A 283 10.37 -11.53 11.46
N ALA A 284 9.45 -11.21 10.55
CA ALA A 284 9.33 -11.93 9.28
C ALA A 284 10.56 -11.69 8.37
N ALA A 285 10.98 -10.44 8.23
CA ALA A 285 12.14 -10.06 7.42
C ALA A 285 13.45 -10.69 7.92
N GLU A 286 13.61 -10.85 9.23
CA GLU A 286 14.74 -11.55 9.86
C GLU A 286 14.78 -13.02 9.40
N ARG A 287 13.62 -13.69 9.40
CA ARG A 287 13.48 -15.12 9.07
C ARG A 287 13.57 -15.44 7.58
N PHE A 288 13.48 -14.45 6.69
CA PHE A 288 13.59 -14.73 5.26
C PHE A 288 14.89 -15.45 4.94
N GLU A 289 14.79 -16.40 4.03
CA GLU A 289 15.89 -17.22 3.54
C GLU A 289 16.17 -16.93 2.06
N ARG A 290 17.41 -17.25 1.64
CA ARG A 290 17.87 -16.99 0.27
C ARG A 290 17.03 -17.68 -0.81
N HIS A 291 16.49 -18.86 -0.53
CA HIS A 291 15.77 -19.67 -1.51
C HIS A 291 14.39 -19.07 -1.84
N GLU A 292 13.77 -18.38 -0.88
CA GLU A 292 12.48 -17.68 -1.05
C GLU A 292 12.58 -16.50 -2.03
N ILE A 293 13.78 -15.92 -2.16
CA ILE A 293 14.08 -14.79 -3.05
C ILE A 293 14.22 -15.23 -4.51
N GLN A 294 14.68 -16.46 -4.75
CA GLN A 294 14.97 -16.96 -6.09
C GLN A 294 13.71 -17.35 -6.88
N MET A 295 12.60 -17.64 -6.21
CA MET A 295 11.32 -18.00 -6.83
C MET A 295 10.51 -16.78 -7.31
N SER A 296 10.96 -15.55 -7.00
CA SER A 296 10.26 -14.30 -7.37
C SER A 296 10.87 -13.59 -8.58
N ARG A 297 11.76 -14.24 -9.33
CA ARG A 297 12.35 -13.74 -10.59
C ARG A 297 11.81 -14.52 -11.77
#